data_AF-A0A2P4NTZ6-F1
#
_entry.id   AF-A0A2P4NTZ6-F1
#
_cell.length_a   1.000
_cell.length_b   1.000
_cell.length_c   1.000
_cell.angle_alpha   90.00
_cell.angle_beta   90.00
_cell.angle_gamma   90.00
#
_symmetry.space_group_name_H-M   'P 1'
#
loop_
_entity.id
_entity.type
_entity.pdbx_description
1 polymer ?
#
loop_
_entity_poly.entity_id
_entity_poly.type
_entity_poly.pdbx_seq_one_letter_code
_entity_poly.pdbx_strand_id
1 'polypeptide(L)'
;MVVRPRQFFRNGVAPGDQAPGLVFAIAVALVYQGLGYALAPATIPAIEGGPLVSALVALLVVALFVAPALLHLTAAIQTALLIPLLSRRAGVSETVQVIAYAAAPCAFASLPIPGVRALCAVYGAVLLVVGISEVHQTTVPKAALAAAVPAGVVFGYAFGGFRALSELAAALALV
;
A
#
# COMPACT_ATOMS: atom_id res chain seq x y z
N MET A 1 -1.06 14.54 4.05
CA MET A 1 -0.87 13.26 4.77
C MET A 1 0.28 13.29 5.78
N VAL A 2 1.47 13.76 5.41
CA VAL A 2 2.71 13.64 6.21
C VAL A 2 2.65 14.35 7.58
N VAL A 3 2.12 15.58 7.63
CA VAL A 3 2.14 16.40 8.86
C VAL A 3 0.91 16.17 9.75
N ARG A 4 -0.24 15.90 9.14
CA ARG A 4 -1.54 15.76 9.83
C ARG A 4 -2.37 14.63 9.21
N PRO A 5 -1.99 13.36 9.42
CA PRO A 5 -2.63 12.23 8.76
C PRO A 5 -4.12 12.11 9.10
N ARG A 6 -4.50 12.34 10.35
CA ARG A 6 -5.91 12.31 10.78
C ARG A 6 -6.78 13.31 10.03
N GLN A 7 -6.33 14.57 9.92
CA GLN A 7 -7.05 15.61 9.19
C GLN A 7 -7.15 15.29 7.69
N PHE A 8 -6.09 14.70 7.12
CA PHE A 8 -6.11 14.26 5.73
C PHE A 8 -7.18 13.19 5.49
N PHE A 9 -7.21 12.11 6.27
CA PHE A 9 -8.20 11.04 6.06
C PHE A 9 -9.64 11.50 6.29
N ARG A 10 -9.86 12.38 7.27
CA ARG A 10 -11.19 12.93 7.54
C ARG A 10 -11.75 13.76 6.38
N ASN A 11 -10.89 14.48 5.67
CA ASN A 11 -11.31 15.42 4.63
C ASN A 11 -11.13 14.89 3.20
N GLY A 12 -10.18 13.97 3.01
CA GLY A 12 -9.78 13.46 1.69
C GLY A 12 -10.44 12.15 1.27
N VAL A 13 -11.22 11.52 2.17
CA VAL A 13 -11.99 10.31 1.86
C VAL A 13 -13.43 10.70 1.59
N ALA A 14 -13.89 10.44 0.36
CA ALA A 14 -15.24 10.77 -0.09
C ALA A 14 -16.14 9.52 -0.08
N PRO A 15 -17.28 9.53 0.63
CA PRO A 15 -18.21 8.40 0.63
C PRO A 15 -18.70 8.06 -0.78
N GLY A 16 -18.73 6.76 -1.11
CA GLY A 16 -19.27 6.26 -2.38
C GLY A 16 -18.36 6.43 -3.61
N ASP A 17 -17.26 7.19 -3.53
CA ASP A 17 -16.35 7.40 -4.67
C ASP A 17 -14.99 6.72 -4.45
N GLN A 18 -14.74 5.63 -5.17
CA GLN A 18 -13.47 4.90 -5.11
C GLN A 18 -12.48 5.28 -6.22
N ALA A 19 -12.90 6.05 -7.23
CA ALA A 19 -12.07 6.34 -8.39
C ALA A 19 -10.79 7.13 -8.04
N PRO A 20 -10.84 8.18 -7.18
CA PRO A 20 -9.63 8.89 -6.75
C PRO A 20 -8.63 7.97 -6.03
N GLY A 21 -9.14 7.09 -5.16
CA GLY A 21 -8.31 6.11 -4.46
C GLY A 21 -7.65 5.12 -5.43
N LEU A 22 -8.40 4.58 -6.38
CA LEU A 22 -7.89 3.65 -7.38
C LEU A 22 -6.77 4.28 -8.22
N VAL A 23 -7.02 5.48 -8.78
CA VAL A 23 -6.03 6.19 -9.60
C VAL A 23 -4.78 6.51 -8.78
N PHE A 24 -4.94 6.91 -7.51
CA PHE A 24 -3.81 7.17 -6.62
C PHE A 24 -2.96 5.92 -6.38
N ALA A 25 -3.60 4.78 -6.06
CA ALA A 25 -2.90 3.52 -5.84
C ALA A 25 -2.14 3.06 -7.09
N ILE A 26 -2.75 3.19 -8.29
CA ILE A 26 -2.10 2.90 -9.56
C ILE A 26 -0.87 3.80 -9.76
N ALA A 27 -0.99 5.10 -9.50
CA ALA A 27 0.13 6.03 -9.62
C ALA A 27 1.29 5.65 -8.69
N VAL A 28 1.02 5.32 -7.42
CA VAL A 28 2.06 4.86 -6.48
C VAL A 28 2.70 3.56 -6.97
N ALA A 29 1.91 2.59 -7.42
CA ALA A 29 2.43 1.32 -7.92
C ALA A 29 3.31 1.49 -9.18
N LEU A 30 2.91 2.37 -10.10
CA LEU A 30 3.69 2.71 -11.29
C LEU A 30 5.01 3.42 -10.94
N VAL A 31 4.99 4.36 -10.00
CA VAL A 31 6.21 5.02 -9.53
C VAL A 31 7.14 4.00 -8.86
N TYR A 32 6.61 3.17 -7.96
CA TYR A 32 7.37 2.11 -7.29
C TYR A 32 8.01 1.15 -8.32
N GLN A 33 7.23 0.59 -9.23
CA GLN A 33 7.73 -0.40 -10.18
C GLN A 33 8.65 0.22 -11.23
N GLY A 34 8.30 1.41 -11.75
CA GLY A 34 9.11 2.15 -12.71
C GLY A 34 10.47 2.56 -12.14
N LEU A 35 10.49 3.05 -10.89
CA LEU A 35 11.74 3.32 -10.17
C LEU A 35 12.56 2.04 -9.98
N GLY A 36 11.91 0.93 -9.66
CA GLY A 36 12.58 -0.37 -9.55
C GLY A 36 13.28 -0.78 -10.85
N TYR A 37 12.59 -0.66 -11.99
CA TYR A 37 13.19 -0.95 -13.29
C TYR A 37 14.32 0.02 -13.67
N ALA A 38 14.19 1.30 -13.34
CA ALA A 38 15.24 2.29 -13.60
C ALA A 38 16.51 2.02 -12.79
N LEU A 39 16.37 1.60 -11.53
CA LEU A 39 17.50 1.34 -10.62
C LEU A 39 18.08 -0.07 -10.75
N ALA A 40 17.28 -1.03 -11.21
CA ALA A 40 17.69 -2.41 -11.41
C ALA A 40 17.09 -2.99 -12.71
N PRO A 41 17.61 -2.61 -13.90
CA PRO A 41 17.06 -3.04 -15.19
C PRO A 41 17.02 -4.56 -15.39
N ALA A 42 17.91 -5.30 -14.71
CA ALA A 42 17.93 -6.77 -14.71
C ALA A 42 16.66 -7.42 -14.12
N THR A 43 15.81 -6.65 -13.43
CA THR A 43 14.53 -7.12 -12.88
C THR A 43 13.36 -7.00 -13.86
N ILE A 44 13.57 -6.37 -15.02
CA ILE A 44 12.54 -6.27 -16.06
C ILE A 44 12.26 -7.68 -16.61
N PRO A 45 11.00 -8.15 -16.62
CA PRO A 45 10.64 -9.44 -17.21
C PRO A 45 11.06 -9.51 -18.68
N ALA A 46 11.60 -10.64 -19.14
CA ALA A 46 11.97 -10.78 -20.55
C ALA A 46 10.73 -11.11 -21.40
N ILE A 47 10.36 -10.20 -22.30
CA ILE A 47 9.34 -10.40 -23.34
C ILE A 47 9.98 -10.09 -24.70
N GLU A 48 9.47 -10.70 -25.77
CA GLU A 48 9.87 -10.34 -27.14
C GLU A 48 9.68 -8.82 -27.40
N GLY A 49 10.61 -8.20 -28.13
CA GLY A 49 10.60 -6.76 -28.41
C GLY A 49 11.56 -5.91 -27.55
N GLY A 50 12.33 -6.53 -26.66
CA GLY A 50 13.44 -5.90 -25.94
C GLY A 50 13.06 -5.22 -24.61
N PRO A 51 14.04 -4.62 -23.90
CA PRO A 51 13.86 -4.19 -22.51
C PRO A 51 12.80 -3.09 -22.32
N LEU A 52 12.73 -2.13 -23.24
CA LEU A 52 11.76 -1.03 -23.15
C LEU A 52 10.32 -1.52 -23.31
N VAL A 53 10.06 -2.33 -24.35
CA VAL A 53 8.73 -2.92 -24.60
C VAL A 53 8.33 -3.79 -23.41
N SER A 54 9.25 -4.60 -22.92
CA SER A 54 9.01 -5.46 -21.75
C SER A 54 8.64 -4.66 -20.50
N ALA A 55 9.36 -3.57 -20.21
CA ALA A 55 9.04 -2.70 -19.08
C ALA A 55 7.67 -2.04 -19.23
N LEU A 56 7.34 -1.53 -20.43
CA LEU A 56 6.03 -0.92 -20.71
C LEU A 56 4.88 -1.91 -20.53
N VAL A 57 5.01 -3.13 -21.07
CA VAL A 57 4.02 -4.18 -20.93
C VAL A 57 3.85 -4.54 -19.44
N ALA A 58 4.94 -4.73 -18.71
CA ALA A 58 4.86 -5.04 -17.28
C ALA A 58 4.20 -3.90 -16.47
N LEU A 59 4.50 -2.63 -16.77
CA LEU A 59 3.85 -1.49 -16.12
C LEU A 59 2.36 -1.39 -16.46
N LEU A 60 1.96 -1.69 -17.71
CA LEU A 60 0.54 -1.77 -18.10
C LEU A 60 -0.18 -2.88 -17.34
N VAL A 61 0.45 -4.05 -17.20
CA VAL A 61 -0.09 -5.15 -16.38
C VAL A 61 -0.27 -4.71 -14.94
N VAL A 62 0.70 -4.00 -14.37
CA VAL A 62 0.60 -3.45 -13.01
C VAL A 62 -0.56 -2.46 -12.89
N ALA A 63 -0.67 -1.50 -13.82
CA ALA A 63 -1.68 -0.45 -13.76
C ALA A 63 -3.11 -0.98 -13.98
N LEU A 64 -3.30 -1.88 -14.93
CA LEU A 64 -4.63 -2.33 -15.36
C LEU A 64 -5.15 -3.54 -14.56
N PHE A 65 -4.24 -4.35 -13.99
CA PHE A 65 -4.62 -5.60 -13.34
C PHE A 65 -4.10 -5.70 -11.91
N VAL A 66 -2.77 -5.66 -11.71
CA VAL A 66 -2.18 -6.01 -10.41
C VAL A 66 -2.57 -5.01 -9.33
N ALA A 67 -2.39 -3.72 -9.56
CA ALA A 67 -2.70 -2.69 -8.57
C ALA A 67 -4.21 -2.63 -8.27
N PRO A 68 -5.13 -2.61 -9.26
CA PRO A 68 -6.57 -2.66 -9.01
C PRO A 68 -7.00 -3.93 -8.26
N ALA A 69 -6.56 -5.11 -8.71
CA ALA A 69 -6.96 -6.38 -8.11
C ALA A 69 -6.47 -6.49 -6.66
N LEU A 70 -5.20 -6.14 -6.41
CA LEU A 70 -4.63 -6.16 -5.07
C LEU A 70 -5.34 -5.16 -4.14
N LEU A 71 -5.64 -3.96 -4.63
CA LEU A 71 -6.36 -2.95 -3.86
C LEU A 71 -7.76 -3.43 -3.47
N HIS A 72 -8.54 -3.94 -4.42
CA HIS A 72 -9.89 -4.41 -4.15
C HIS A 72 -9.91 -5.66 -3.26
N LEU A 73 -9.02 -6.63 -3.50
CA LEU A 73 -8.87 -7.80 -2.64
C LEU A 73 -8.54 -7.39 -1.20
N THR A 74 -7.57 -6.49 -1.03
CA THR A 74 -7.16 -6.04 0.30
C THR A 74 -8.27 -5.23 0.98
N ALA A 75 -9.02 -4.41 0.24
CA ALA A 75 -10.18 -3.70 0.76
C ALA A 75 -11.32 -4.66 1.17
N ALA A 76 -11.53 -5.75 0.43
CA ALA A 76 -12.49 -6.78 0.79
C ALA A 76 -12.07 -7.49 2.10
N ILE A 77 -10.79 -7.87 2.23
CA ILE A 77 -10.23 -8.46 3.45
C ILE A 77 -10.39 -7.49 4.64
N GLN A 78 -9.99 -6.22 4.47
CA GLN A 78 -10.11 -5.19 5.49
C GLN A 78 -11.56 -5.00 5.93
N THR A 79 -12.50 -4.97 4.97
CA THR A 79 -13.93 -4.84 5.26
C THR A 79 -14.43 -6.05 6.05
N ALA A 80 -14.06 -7.27 5.65
CA ALA A 80 -14.43 -8.50 6.34
C ALA A 80 -13.92 -8.54 7.79
N LEU A 81 -12.69 -8.08 8.03
CA LEU A 81 -12.09 -8.00 9.36
C LEU A 81 -12.73 -6.91 10.25
N LEU A 82 -13.32 -5.86 9.64
CA LEU A 82 -14.03 -4.82 10.39
C LEU A 82 -15.44 -5.26 10.83
N ILE A 83 -16.10 -6.14 10.09
CA ILE A 83 -17.46 -6.63 10.40
C ILE A 83 -17.61 -7.14 11.84
N PRO A 84 -16.78 -8.08 12.34
CA PRO A 84 -16.94 -8.59 13.70
C PRO A 84 -16.54 -7.58 14.78
N LEU A 85 -15.78 -6.54 14.44
CA LEU A 85 -15.24 -5.58 15.41
C LEU A 85 -16.14 -4.36 15.62
N LEU A 86 -16.97 -4.03 14.62
CA LEU A 86 -17.72 -2.78 14.54
C LEU A 86 -19.18 -2.99 14.11
N SER A 87 -20.11 -2.54 14.96
CA SER A 87 -21.55 -2.54 14.66
C SER A 87 -21.94 -1.49 13.63
N ARG A 88 -21.18 -0.38 13.54
CA ARG A 88 -21.31 0.68 12.54
C ARG A 88 -19.94 1.00 11.97
N ARG A 89 -19.85 1.12 10.64
CA ARG A 89 -18.60 1.38 9.91
C ARG A 89 -18.92 2.15 8.62
N ALA A 90 -17.94 2.91 8.11
CA ALA A 90 -18.00 3.48 6.77
C ALA A 90 -18.01 2.40 5.67
N GLY A 91 -18.28 2.81 4.44
CA GLY A 91 -18.41 1.91 3.29
C GLY A 91 -17.11 1.31 2.76
N VAL A 92 -17.27 0.44 1.75
CA VAL A 92 -16.16 -0.21 1.05
C VAL A 92 -15.35 0.80 0.25
N SER A 93 -16.01 1.76 -0.42
CA SER A 93 -15.33 2.81 -1.20
C SER A 93 -14.37 3.64 -0.35
N GLU A 94 -14.75 3.91 0.89
CA GLU A 94 -13.91 4.62 1.87
C GLU A 94 -12.73 3.74 2.31
N THR A 95 -12.95 2.44 2.50
CA THR A 95 -11.89 1.47 2.82
C THR A 95 -10.84 1.40 1.71
N VAL A 96 -11.29 1.34 0.44
CA VAL A 96 -10.42 1.36 -0.75
C VAL A 96 -9.54 2.62 -0.75
N GLN A 97 -10.14 3.79 -0.54
CA GLN A 97 -9.41 5.06 -0.49
C GLN A 97 -8.39 5.11 0.65
N VAL A 98 -8.75 4.62 1.84
CA VAL A 98 -7.82 4.59 2.98
C VAL A 98 -6.59 3.75 2.66
N ILE A 99 -6.76 2.55 2.11
CA ILE A 99 -5.64 1.67 1.74
C ILE A 99 -4.80 2.32 0.65
N ALA A 100 -5.44 2.87 -0.38
CA ALA A 100 -4.76 3.54 -1.48
C ALA A 100 -3.88 4.70 -0.98
N TYR A 101 -4.44 5.60 -0.17
CA TYR A 101 -3.70 6.74 0.35
C TYR A 101 -2.61 6.31 1.34
N ALA A 102 -2.87 5.29 2.16
CA ALA A 102 -1.86 4.73 3.05
C ALA A 102 -0.62 4.20 2.31
N ALA A 103 -0.75 3.82 1.03
CA ALA A 103 0.36 3.42 0.19
C ALA A 103 1.27 4.55 -0.31
N ALA A 104 0.94 5.83 -0.05
CA ALA A 104 1.74 6.97 -0.51
C ALA A 104 3.27 6.85 -0.24
N PRO A 105 3.74 6.41 0.94
CA PRO A 105 5.18 6.27 1.19
C PRO A 105 5.86 5.25 0.26
N CYS A 106 5.11 4.24 -0.20
CA CYS A 106 5.66 3.13 -0.97
C CYS A 106 6.10 3.51 -2.39
N ALA A 107 5.78 4.71 -2.87
CA ALA A 107 6.39 5.24 -4.10
C ALA A 107 7.93 5.24 -4.04
N PHE A 108 8.51 5.36 -2.83
CA PHE A 108 9.96 5.36 -2.59
C PHE A 108 10.51 3.98 -2.19
N ALA A 109 9.68 2.95 -2.06
CA ALA A 109 10.10 1.65 -1.54
C ALA A 109 11.08 0.90 -2.46
N SER A 110 11.17 1.28 -3.75
CA SER A 110 12.13 0.72 -4.71
C SER A 110 13.55 1.27 -4.59
N LEU A 111 13.78 2.32 -3.79
CA LEU A 111 15.15 2.80 -3.55
C LEU A 111 16.02 1.67 -2.94
N PRO A 112 17.29 1.52 -3.37
CA PRO A 112 18.20 0.45 -2.94
C PRO A 112 18.77 0.71 -1.54
N ILE A 113 17.93 1.20 -0.62
CA ILE A 113 18.28 1.52 0.75
C ILE A 113 17.27 0.78 1.64
N PRO A 114 17.65 -0.36 2.27
CA PRO A 114 16.71 -1.17 3.07
C PRO A 114 16.00 -0.36 4.16
N GLY A 115 16.71 0.58 4.79
CA GLY A 115 16.13 1.52 5.77
C GLY A 115 14.97 2.35 5.22
N VAL A 116 15.06 2.84 3.98
CA VAL A 116 13.99 3.61 3.35
C VAL A 116 12.79 2.71 3.07
N ARG A 117 13.00 1.51 2.54
CA ARG A 117 11.92 0.55 2.28
C ARG A 117 11.20 0.14 3.57
N ALA A 118 11.95 -0.17 4.63
CA ALA A 118 11.38 -0.49 5.94
C ALA A 118 10.57 0.70 6.50
N LEU A 119 11.09 1.92 6.39
CA LEU A 119 10.37 3.12 6.81
C LEU A 119 9.08 3.31 6.02
N CYS A 120 9.10 3.14 4.70
CA CYS A 120 7.89 3.21 3.87
C CYS A 120 6.85 2.18 4.30
N ALA A 121 7.27 0.94 4.59
CA ALA A 121 6.38 -0.12 5.00
C ALA A 121 5.76 0.15 6.39
N VAL A 122 6.57 0.50 7.38
CA VAL A 122 6.11 0.82 8.74
C VAL A 122 5.21 2.05 8.72
N TYR A 123 5.61 3.11 8.01
CA TYR A 123 4.82 4.33 7.95
C TYR A 123 3.52 4.12 7.19
N GLY A 124 3.51 3.36 6.09
CA GLY A 124 2.29 2.96 5.39
C GLY A 124 1.33 2.18 6.29
N ALA A 125 1.83 1.22 7.08
CA ALA A 125 1.03 0.48 8.05
C ALA A 125 0.44 1.39 9.14
N VAL A 126 1.22 2.34 9.67
CA VAL A 126 0.73 3.35 10.62
C VAL A 126 -0.35 4.22 10.00
N LEU A 127 -0.17 4.68 8.76
CA LEU A 127 -1.17 5.47 8.05
C LEU A 127 -2.45 4.69 7.80
N LEU A 128 -2.37 3.39 7.49
CA LEU A 128 -3.54 2.53 7.36
C LEU A 128 -4.31 2.45 8.69
N VAL A 129 -3.61 2.20 9.81
CA VAL A 129 -4.25 2.15 11.14
C VAL A 129 -4.94 3.48 11.47
N VAL A 130 -4.25 4.60 11.23
CA VAL A 130 -4.80 5.94 11.46
C VAL A 130 -6.02 6.18 10.57
N GLY A 131 -5.92 5.89 9.28
CA GLY A 131 -7.02 6.08 8.33
C GLY A 131 -8.23 5.23 8.67
N ILE A 132 -8.04 3.96 9.03
CA ILE A 132 -9.13 3.08 9.47
C ILE A 132 -9.78 3.61 10.75
N SER A 133 -8.98 4.07 11.73
CA SER A 133 -9.52 4.63 12.97
C SER A 133 -10.38 5.87 12.74
N GLU A 134 -9.94 6.77 11.85
CA GLU A 134 -10.63 8.03 11.56
C GLU A 134 -11.85 7.81 10.67
N VAL A 135 -11.73 7.02 9.61
CA VAL A 135 -12.82 6.86 8.62
C VAL A 135 -13.93 5.95 9.14
N HIS A 136 -13.58 4.87 9.84
CA HIS A 136 -14.59 3.98 10.44
C HIS A 136 -14.97 4.37 11.87
N GLN A 137 -14.48 5.53 12.36
CA GLN A 137 -14.82 6.08 13.68
C GLN A 137 -14.64 5.05 14.81
N THR A 138 -13.46 4.42 14.83
CA THR A 138 -13.11 3.37 15.80
C THR A 138 -11.85 3.71 16.57
N THR A 139 -11.61 2.98 17.66
CA THR A 139 -10.40 3.13 18.48
C THR A 139 -9.17 2.62 17.73
N VAL A 140 -8.01 3.23 17.96
CA VAL A 140 -6.72 2.81 17.36
C VAL A 140 -6.42 1.32 17.57
N PRO A 141 -6.63 0.70 18.76
CA PRO A 141 -6.37 -0.73 18.94
C PRO A 141 -7.23 -1.64 18.04
N LYS A 142 -8.53 -1.34 17.92
CA LYS A 142 -9.42 -2.08 17.01
C LYS A 142 -9.02 -1.89 15.54
N ALA A 143 -8.66 -0.67 15.15
CA ALA A 143 -8.15 -0.39 13.81
C ALA A 143 -6.86 -1.16 13.53
N ALA A 144 -5.92 -1.19 14.48
CA ALA A 144 -4.67 -1.93 14.33
C ALA A 144 -4.90 -3.43 14.19
N LEU A 145 -5.78 -4.01 15.01
CA LEU A 145 -6.17 -5.41 14.89
C LEU A 145 -6.76 -5.74 13.52
N ALA A 146 -7.71 -4.92 13.04
CA ALA A 146 -8.34 -5.10 11.74
C ALA A 146 -7.37 -4.91 10.56
N ALA A 147 -6.39 -4.02 10.72
CA ALA A 147 -5.45 -3.64 9.67
C ALA A 147 -4.21 -4.55 9.60
N ALA A 148 -3.99 -5.44 10.57
CA ALA A 148 -2.77 -6.25 10.64
C ALA A 148 -2.53 -7.08 9.37
N VAL A 149 -3.55 -7.81 8.90
CA VAL A 149 -3.45 -8.64 7.69
C VAL A 149 -3.33 -7.75 6.42
N PRO A 150 -4.22 -6.76 6.18
CA PRO A 150 -4.07 -5.82 5.08
C PRO A 150 -2.70 -5.11 5.02
N ALA A 151 -2.16 -4.69 6.17
CA ALA A 151 -0.84 -4.08 6.25
C ALA A 151 0.27 -5.05 5.83
N GLY A 152 0.19 -6.32 6.27
CA GLY A 152 1.11 -7.37 5.86
C GLY A 152 1.07 -7.64 4.36
N VAL A 153 -0.12 -7.69 3.76
CA VAL A 153 -0.30 -7.92 2.32
C VAL A 153 0.28 -6.75 1.51
N VAL A 154 -0.11 -5.52 1.83
CA VAL A 154 0.28 -4.34 1.03
C VAL A 154 1.71 -3.92 1.33
N PHE A 155 2.02 -3.61 2.58
CA PHE A 155 3.31 -3.00 2.95
C PHE A 155 4.39 -4.05 3.19
N GLY A 156 4.02 -5.20 3.76
CA GLY A 156 4.95 -6.29 4.03
C GLY A 156 5.36 -7.04 2.76
N TYR A 157 4.38 -7.55 2.02
CA TYR A 157 4.62 -8.40 0.85
C TYR A 157 4.73 -7.58 -0.45
N ALA A 158 3.67 -6.88 -0.87
CA ALA A 158 3.64 -6.25 -2.20
C ALA A 158 4.72 -5.17 -2.41
N PHE A 159 4.96 -4.34 -1.40
CA PHE A 159 6.05 -3.35 -1.41
C PHE A 159 7.36 -3.85 -0.75
N GLY A 160 7.43 -5.13 -0.38
CA GLY A 160 8.65 -5.79 0.10
C GLY A 160 9.16 -5.31 1.47
N GLY A 161 8.30 -4.79 2.32
CA GLY A 161 8.65 -4.37 3.68
C GLY A 161 9.18 -5.50 4.57
N PHE A 162 8.65 -6.73 4.46
CA PHE A 162 9.13 -7.86 5.26
C PHE A 162 10.60 -8.19 4.96
N ARG A 163 10.97 -8.19 3.67
CA ARG A 163 12.35 -8.39 3.24
C ARG A 163 13.28 -7.30 3.78
N ALA A 164 12.86 -6.04 3.69
CA ALA A 164 13.67 -4.93 4.21
C ALA A 164 13.85 -5.00 5.73
N LEU A 165 12.79 -5.36 6.47
CA LEU A 165 12.87 -5.52 7.91
C LEU A 165 13.77 -6.70 8.30
N SER A 166 13.73 -7.82 7.58
CA SER A 166 14.62 -8.95 7.85
C SER A 166 16.09 -8.63 7.55
N GLU A 167 16.36 -7.88 6.48
CA GLU A 167 17.71 -7.41 6.15
C GLU A 167 18.28 -6.49 7.24
N LEU A 168 17.46 -5.58 7.77
CA LEU A 168 17.87 -4.71 8.87
C LEU A 168 18.06 -5.48 10.19
N ALA A 169 17.18 -6.43 10.49
CA ALA A 169 17.31 -7.26 11.69
C ALA A 169 18.61 -8.08 11.65
N ALA A 170 18.92 -8.70 10.51
CA ALA A 170 20.17 -9.43 10.31
C ALA A 170 21.39 -8.50 10.42
N ALA A 171 21.34 -7.30 9.84
CA ALA A 171 22.42 -6.31 9.96
C ALA A 171 22.65 -5.82 11.40
N LEU A 172 21.62 -5.92 12.25
CA LEU A 172 21.68 -5.57 13.68
C LEU A 172 21.88 -6.79 14.59
N ALA A 173 22.09 -7.99 14.04
CA ALA A 173 22.20 -9.26 14.76
C ALA A 173 21.00 -9.57 15.70
N LEU A 174 19.80 -9.15 15.31
CA LEU A 174 18.56 -9.41 16.06
C LEU A 174 17.90 -10.75 15.67
N VAL A 175 18.29 -11.33 14.54
CA VAL A 175 17.91 -12.65 13.99
C VAL A 175 19.08 -13.13 13.13
#